data_AF-A0A2T0Y1X6-F1
#
_entry.id   AF-A0A2T0Y1X6-F1
#
_cell.length_a   1.000
_cell.length_b   1.000
_cell.length_c   1.000
_cell.angle_alpha   90.00
_cell.angle_beta   90.00
_cell.angle_gamma   90.00
#
_symmetry.space_group_name_H-M   'P 1'
#
loop_
_entity.id
_entity.type
_entity.pdbx_description
1 polymer ?
#
loop_
_entity_poly.entity_id
_entity_poly.type
_entity_poly.pdbx_seq_one_letter_code
_entity_poly.pdbx_strand_id
1 'polypeptide(L)'
;MSAPRIVITPPGRLNIPRWREVWEAREIFYRFGIRDVVLRYRQTAIGIAWVVLQPLVTAGIFAIVFGRVAGLPTGGVPYLLFAFAGTTAWTVFSGVLTRAAPSLVANQALVSKVFFPRVVVPLSTSLSVMLDFCVSLVMLGVLLVVYGVNPGWALLGLPLWTVCAVTFGSGLGLAASAVMVKYRDVTYVLPWLVQVLMYATPVAYSLDAVPANLSWLFAANPLTWLMECFRWSMLGTPAPPLWQIAGLIAVSALALAGGLLVFQQREREFADVI
;
A
#
# COMPACT_ATOMS: atom_id res chain seq x y z
N MET A 1 -10.63 -33.17 33.05
CA MET A 1 -10.20 -32.07 32.16
C MET A 1 -11.10 -32.08 30.94
N SER A 2 -12.02 -31.14 30.84
CA SER A 2 -12.93 -31.00 29.69
C SER A 2 -12.14 -30.51 28.49
N ALA A 3 -12.16 -31.28 27.39
CA ALA A 3 -11.55 -30.88 26.13
C ALA A 3 -12.14 -29.54 25.66
N PRO A 4 -11.34 -28.62 25.09
CA PRO A 4 -11.83 -27.36 24.57
C PRO A 4 -12.87 -27.63 23.47
N ARG A 5 -14.11 -27.18 23.70
CA ARG A 5 -15.22 -27.39 22.77
C ARG A 5 -15.15 -26.34 21.66
N ILE A 6 -14.76 -26.75 20.45
CA ILE A 6 -14.79 -25.88 19.27
C ILE A 6 -16.21 -25.92 18.71
N VAL A 7 -16.97 -24.84 18.90
CA VAL A 7 -18.32 -24.70 18.35
C VAL A 7 -18.23 -24.06 16.97
N ILE A 8 -18.53 -24.84 15.92
CA ILE A 8 -18.57 -24.36 14.54
C ILE A 8 -19.98 -23.84 14.26
N THR A 9 -20.16 -22.52 14.24
CA THR A 9 -21.43 -21.90 13.83
C THR A 9 -21.48 -21.71 12.31
N PRO A 10 -22.60 -22.04 11.64
CA PRO A 10 -22.73 -21.81 10.20
C PRO A 10 -22.68 -20.30 9.88
N PRO A 11 -22.01 -19.90 8.80
CA PRO A 11 -21.83 -18.49 8.46
C PRO A 11 -23.17 -17.84 8.07
N GLY A 12 -23.52 -16.73 8.75
CA GLY A 12 -24.71 -15.92 8.44
C GLY A 12 -24.65 -15.26 7.05
N ARG A 13 -25.74 -14.60 6.61
CA ARG A 13 -25.83 -13.91 5.29
C ARG A 13 -24.73 -12.88 5.05
N LEU A 14 -24.26 -12.21 6.10
CA LEU A 14 -23.04 -11.41 6.13
C LEU A 14 -22.05 -12.14 7.04
N ASN A 15 -21.10 -12.86 6.45
CA ASN A 15 -20.09 -13.61 7.19
C ASN A 15 -18.93 -12.68 7.58
N ILE A 16 -19.23 -11.61 8.31
CA ILE A 16 -18.19 -10.75 8.86
C ILE A 16 -17.45 -11.60 9.90
N PRO A 17 -16.14 -11.88 9.72
CA PRO A 17 -15.41 -12.67 10.70
C PRO A 17 -15.51 -11.93 12.03
N ARG A 18 -15.86 -12.65 13.10
CA ARG A 18 -15.98 -12.03 14.41
C ARG A 18 -14.63 -11.38 14.72
N TRP A 19 -14.63 -10.12 15.16
CA TRP A 19 -13.39 -9.41 15.54
C TRP A 19 -12.50 -10.24 16.47
N ARG A 20 -13.13 -11.07 17.32
CA ARG A 20 -12.49 -12.04 18.18
C ARG A 20 -11.70 -13.13 17.43
N GLU A 21 -12.25 -13.70 16.35
CA GLU A 21 -11.58 -14.72 15.53
C GLU A 21 -10.39 -14.13 14.77
N VAL A 22 -10.52 -12.90 14.26
CA VAL A 22 -9.41 -12.17 13.62
C VAL A 22 -8.29 -11.90 14.65
N TRP A 23 -8.66 -11.52 15.88
CA TRP A 23 -7.70 -11.28 16.96
C TRP A 23 -7.02 -12.56 17.45
N GLU A 24 -7.75 -13.69 17.50
CA GLU A 24 -7.21 -15.01 17.81
C GLU A 24 -6.23 -15.48 16.71
N ALA A 25 -6.46 -15.09 15.45
CA ALA A 25 -5.58 -15.35 14.33
C ALA A 25 -4.35 -14.41 14.23
N ARG A 26 -4.06 -13.58 15.24
CA ARG A 26 -2.90 -12.66 15.23
C ARG A 26 -1.55 -13.36 15.06
N GLU A 27 -1.41 -14.58 15.59
CA GLU A 27 -0.18 -15.34 15.40
C GLU A 27 -0.06 -15.77 13.93
N ILE A 28 -1.15 -16.19 13.30
CA ILE A 28 -1.20 -16.53 11.88
C ILE A 28 -0.81 -15.31 11.04
N PHE A 29 -1.40 -14.14 11.32
CA PHE A 29 -1.05 -12.87 10.67
C PHE A 29 0.45 -12.59 10.71
N TYR A 30 1.05 -12.66 11.90
CA TYR A 30 2.47 -12.40 12.10
C TYR A 30 3.36 -13.43 11.39
N ARG A 31 3.01 -14.73 11.47
CA ARG A 31 3.76 -15.82 10.82
C ARG A 31 3.72 -15.70 9.30
N PHE A 32 2.57 -15.37 8.72
CA PHE A 32 2.46 -15.13 7.28
C PHE A 32 3.30 -13.92 6.84
N GLY A 33 3.21 -12.81 7.57
CA GLY A 33 4.00 -11.60 7.30
C GLY A 33 5.50 -11.86 7.38
N ILE A 34 6.00 -12.47 8.47
CA ILE A 34 7.42 -12.83 8.57
C ILE A 34 7.83 -13.77 7.46
N ARG A 35 7.01 -14.78 7.14
CA ARG A 35 7.35 -15.73 6.08
C ARG A 35 7.49 -15.02 4.74
N ASP A 36 6.60 -14.10 4.42
CA ASP A 36 6.68 -13.28 3.20
C ASP A 36 7.99 -12.46 3.14
N VAL A 37 8.38 -11.85 4.26
CA VAL A 37 9.66 -11.16 4.44
C VAL A 37 10.83 -12.11 4.23
N VAL A 38 10.87 -13.24 4.95
CA VAL A 38 11.96 -14.21 4.89
C VAL A 38 12.10 -14.76 3.48
N LEU A 39 11.01 -15.14 2.81
CA LEU A 39 11.05 -15.67 1.45
C LEU A 39 11.66 -14.68 0.46
N ARG A 40 11.44 -13.37 0.64
CA ARG A 40 12.04 -12.34 -0.19
C ARG A 40 13.54 -12.18 0.03
N TYR A 41 14.00 -12.22 1.28
CA TYR A 41 15.42 -12.00 1.59
C TYR A 41 16.25 -13.30 1.50
N ARG A 42 15.61 -14.47 1.54
CA ARG A 42 16.28 -15.78 1.42
C ARG A 42 16.82 -15.96 0.00
N GLN A 43 18.07 -16.44 -0.12
CA GLN A 43 18.74 -16.78 -1.40
C GLN A 43 19.01 -15.61 -2.37
N THR A 44 19.08 -14.37 -1.88
CA THR A 44 19.48 -13.22 -2.72
C THR A 44 20.94 -12.85 -2.47
N ALA A 45 21.74 -12.77 -3.54
CA ALA A 45 23.17 -12.39 -3.45
C ALA A 45 23.37 -10.91 -3.02
N ILE A 46 22.38 -10.06 -3.31
CA ILE A 46 22.42 -8.60 -3.09
C ILE A 46 21.43 -8.17 -1.98
N GLY A 47 20.51 -9.05 -1.56
CA GLY A 47 19.69 -8.92 -0.35
C GLY A 47 19.09 -7.53 -0.10
N ILE A 48 19.41 -7.00 1.08
CA ILE A 48 18.92 -5.72 1.62
C ILE A 48 19.30 -4.53 0.72
N ALA A 49 20.44 -4.60 0.02
CA ALA A 49 20.89 -3.51 -0.83
C ALA A 49 19.89 -3.22 -1.96
N TRP A 50 19.14 -4.22 -2.44
CA TRP A 50 18.13 -4.04 -3.49
C TRP A 50 16.95 -3.18 -3.05
N VAL A 51 16.50 -3.36 -1.80
CA VAL A 51 15.39 -2.61 -1.21
C VAL A 51 15.70 -1.12 -1.09
N VAL A 52 16.99 -0.81 -0.91
CA VAL A 52 17.49 0.56 -0.84
C VAL A 52 17.77 1.13 -2.24
N LEU A 53 18.37 0.33 -3.12
CA LEU A 53 18.81 0.75 -4.43
C LEU A 53 17.63 1.09 -5.34
N GLN A 54 16.56 0.29 -5.32
CA GLN A 54 15.44 0.47 -6.23
C GLN A 54 14.72 1.82 -6.06
N PRO A 55 14.32 2.25 -4.84
CA PRO A 55 13.73 3.57 -4.63
C PRO A 55 14.68 4.72 -5.02
N LEU A 56 15.97 4.60 -4.69
CA LEU A 56 16.97 5.61 -5.03
C LEU A 56 17.15 5.77 -6.54
N VAL A 57 17.30 4.66 -7.27
CA VAL A 57 17.44 4.69 -8.72
C VAL A 57 16.16 5.26 -9.35
N THR A 58 14.98 4.87 -8.86
CA THR A 58 13.70 5.37 -9.37
C THR A 58 13.58 6.88 -9.15
N ALA A 59 13.86 7.37 -7.94
CA ALA A 59 13.85 8.80 -7.63
C ALA A 59 14.91 9.57 -8.43
N GLY A 60 16.09 8.98 -8.63
CA GLY A 60 17.17 9.55 -9.45
C GLY A 60 16.76 9.69 -10.92
N ILE A 61 16.12 8.67 -11.49
CA ILE A 61 15.57 8.73 -12.86
C ILE A 61 14.54 9.86 -12.95
N PHE A 62 13.61 9.97 -11.99
CA PHE A 62 12.64 11.06 -11.98
C PHE A 62 13.31 12.43 -11.85
N ALA A 63 14.34 12.56 -11.01
CA ALA A 63 15.10 13.80 -10.88
C ALA A 63 15.80 14.22 -12.17
N ILE A 64 16.35 13.27 -12.93
CA ILE A 64 16.97 13.56 -14.22
C ILE A 64 15.92 13.90 -15.26
N VAL A 65 14.92 13.03 -15.46
CA VAL A 65 13.94 13.17 -16.54
C VAL A 65 13.01 14.36 -16.30
N PHE A 66 12.39 14.44 -15.13
CA PHE A 66 11.38 15.46 -14.90
C PHE A 66 11.95 16.73 -14.27
N GLY A 67 13.02 16.62 -13.48
CA GLY A 67 13.71 17.77 -12.92
C GLY A 67 14.62 18.45 -13.95
N ARG A 68 15.60 17.72 -14.50
CA ARG A 68 16.63 18.32 -15.36
C ARG A 68 16.23 18.43 -16.83
N VAL A 69 15.56 17.42 -17.40
CA VAL A 69 15.17 17.43 -18.82
C VAL A 69 13.86 18.21 -19.03
N ALA A 70 12.81 17.93 -18.25
CA ALA A 70 11.52 18.59 -18.40
C ALA A 70 11.40 19.93 -17.65
N GLY A 71 12.31 20.25 -16.71
CA GLY A 71 12.33 21.52 -15.99
C GLY A 71 11.12 21.76 -15.09
N LEU A 72 10.50 20.70 -14.56
CA LEU A 72 9.24 20.84 -13.81
C LEU A 72 9.45 21.48 -12.43
N PRO A 73 8.56 22.40 -12.01
CA PRO A 73 8.71 23.10 -10.74
C PRO A 73 8.38 22.19 -9.55
N THR A 74 9.18 22.31 -8.49
CA THR A 74 9.06 21.55 -7.23
C THR A 74 8.82 22.43 -6.00
N GLY A 75 8.52 23.72 -6.22
CA GLY A 75 8.24 24.66 -5.13
C GLY A 75 9.44 24.93 -4.21
N GLY A 76 10.67 24.85 -4.74
CA GLY A 76 11.90 25.18 -4.00
C GLY A 76 12.58 23.99 -3.31
N VAL A 77 12.01 22.78 -3.39
CA VAL A 77 12.63 21.56 -2.84
C VAL A 77 13.50 20.87 -3.89
N PRO A 78 14.68 20.33 -3.53
CA PRO A 78 15.48 19.51 -4.43
C PRO A 78 14.65 18.39 -5.07
N TYR A 79 14.71 18.27 -6.39
CA TYR A 79 13.84 17.35 -7.12
C TYR A 79 13.99 15.89 -6.65
N LEU A 80 15.20 15.47 -6.32
CA LEU A 80 15.46 14.12 -5.82
C LEU A 80 14.63 13.83 -4.56
N LEU A 81 14.60 14.75 -3.59
CA LEU A 81 13.79 14.63 -2.37
C LEU A 81 12.29 14.62 -2.69
N PHE A 82 11.86 15.51 -3.59
CA PHE A 82 10.48 15.59 -4.04
C PHE A 82 9.99 14.28 -4.68
N ALA A 83 10.78 13.72 -5.60
CA ALA A 83 10.50 12.46 -6.26
C ALA A 83 10.61 11.28 -5.27
N PHE A 84 11.57 11.30 -4.35
CA PHE A 84 11.73 10.24 -3.35
C PHE A 84 10.53 10.19 -2.38
N ALA A 85 10.02 11.34 -1.92
CA ALA A 85 8.82 11.38 -1.07
C ALA A 85 7.58 10.86 -1.82
N GLY A 86 7.37 11.29 -3.06
CA GLY A 86 6.24 10.84 -3.88
C GLY A 86 6.31 9.33 -4.19
N THR A 87 7.48 8.83 -4.60
CA THR A 87 7.69 7.40 -4.84
C THR A 87 7.57 6.56 -3.58
N THR A 88 7.98 7.06 -2.42
CA THR A 88 7.78 6.38 -1.13
C THR A 88 6.29 6.21 -0.82
N ALA A 89 5.49 7.28 -0.96
CA ALA A 89 4.04 7.20 -0.75
C ALA A 89 3.38 6.21 -1.73
N TRP A 90 3.76 6.28 -3.01
CA TRP A 90 3.26 5.38 -4.05
C TRP A 90 3.60 3.92 -3.78
N THR A 91 4.84 3.63 -3.38
CA THR A 91 5.32 2.26 -3.13
C THR A 91 4.65 1.62 -1.92
N VAL A 92 4.28 2.38 -0.89
CA VAL A 92 3.47 1.86 0.23
C VAL A 92 2.11 1.39 -0.27
N PHE A 93 1.36 2.28 -0.95
CA PHE A 93 0.03 1.94 -1.47
C PHE A 93 0.06 0.78 -2.48
N SER A 94 0.86 0.92 -3.53
CA SER A 94 0.95 -0.07 -4.62
C SER A 94 1.57 -1.38 -4.13
N GLY A 95 2.51 -1.32 -3.19
CA GLY A 95 3.14 -2.48 -2.58
C GLY A 95 2.15 -3.33 -1.79
N VAL A 96 1.25 -2.72 -1.02
CA VAL A 96 0.19 -3.48 -0.31
C VAL A 96 -0.77 -4.10 -1.31
N LEU A 97 -1.28 -3.33 -2.27
CA LEU A 97 -2.23 -3.81 -3.29
C LEU A 97 -1.68 -5.00 -4.09
N THR A 98 -0.46 -4.86 -4.62
CA THR A 98 0.14 -5.85 -5.53
C THR A 98 0.62 -7.11 -4.81
N ARG A 99 0.87 -7.06 -3.49
CA ARG A 99 1.17 -8.26 -2.69
C ARG A 99 -0.08 -8.94 -2.17
N ALA A 100 -1.06 -8.16 -1.73
CA ALA A 100 -2.32 -8.67 -1.19
C ALA A 100 -3.12 -9.42 -2.25
N ALA A 101 -3.20 -8.90 -3.48
CA ALA A 101 -4.02 -9.50 -4.54
C ALA A 101 -3.66 -10.97 -4.85
N PRO A 102 -2.41 -11.34 -5.18
CA PRO A 102 -2.05 -12.73 -5.47
C PRO A 102 -1.92 -13.61 -4.22
N SER A 103 -2.00 -13.05 -3.01
CA SER A 103 -1.65 -13.74 -1.77
C SER A 103 -2.46 -15.03 -1.51
N LEU A 104 -3.76 -15.04 -1.84
CA LEU A 104 -4.60 -16.23 -1.68
C LEU A 104 -4.21 -17.34 -2.66
N VAL A 105 -4.02 -16.99 -3.94
CA VAL A 105 -3.65 -17.96 -4.99
C VAL A 105 -2.25 -18.52 -4.72
N ALA A 106 -1.30 -17.66 -4.31
CA ALA A 106 0.05 -18.08 -3.94
C ALA A 106 0.07 -19.02 -2.72
N ASN A 107 -0.94 -18.92 -1.85
CA ASN A 107 -1.06 -19.73 -0.63
C ASN A 107 -2.19 -20.75 -0.68
N GLN A 108 -2.66 -21.10 -1.89
CA GLN A 108 -3.81 -21.97 -2.11
C GLN A 108 -3.69 -23.30 -1.34
N ALA A 109 -2.51 -23.93 -1.36
CA ALA A 109 -2.26 -25.20 -0.69
C ALA A 109 -2.41 -25.17 0.84
N LEU A 110 -2.19 -24.01 1.47
CA LEU A 110 -2.35 -23.83 2.91
C LEU A 110 -3.80 -23.41 3.23
N VAL A 111 -4.36 -22.52 2.43
CA VAL A 111 -5.75 -22.05 2.55
C VAL A 111 -6.77 -23.18 2.36
N SER A 112 -6.47 -24.19 1.54
CA SER A 112 -7.34 -25.36 1.33
C SER A 112 -7.24 -26.40 2.45
N LYS A 113 -6.11 -26.48 3.16
CA LYS A 113 -5.82 -27.56 4.13
C LYS A 113 -6.00 -27.17 5.59
N VAL A 114 -5.99 -25.87 5.90
CA VAL A 114 -6.03 -25.38 7.28
C VAL A 114 -7.20 -24.40 7.42
N PHE A 115 -8.03 -24.60 8.45
CA PHE A 115 -9.13 -23.70 8.76
C PHE A 115 -8.64 -22.48 9.55
N PHE A 116 -8.78 -21.29 8.97
CA PHE A 116 -8.54 -20.00 9.61
C PHE A 116 -9.23 -18.87 8.82
N PRO A 117 -9.41 -17.66 9.39
CA PRO A 117 -10.01 -16.53 8.67
C PRO A 117 -9.14 -16.11 7.47
N ARG A 118 -9.62 -16.34 6.25
CA ARG A 118 -8.81 -16.17 5.02
C ARG A 118 -8.41 -14.72 4.74
N VAL A 119 -9.18 -13.75 5.25
CA VAL A 119 -8.89 -12.30 5.22
C VAL A 119 -7.52 -11.97 5.82
N VAL A 120 -7.02 -12.81 6.74
CA VAL A 120 -5.71 -12.61 7.37
C VAL A 120 -4.56 -12.73 6.37
N VAL A 121 -4.69 -13.56 5.32
CA VAL A 121 -3.59 -13.76 4.34
C VAL A 121 -3.30 -12.46 3.57
N PRO A 122 -4.27 -11.82 2.88
CA PRO A 122 -3.97 -10.58 2.16
C PRO A 122 -3.53 -9.45 3.09
N LEU A 123 -4.16 -9.31 4.27
CA LEU A 123 -3.79 -8.28 5.23
C LEU A 123 -2.37 -8.44 5.79
N SER A 124 -1.90 -9.68 5.97
CA SER A 124 -0.55 -9.95 6.49
C SER A 124 0.58 -9.42 5.61
N THR A 125 0.32 -9.25 4.31
CA THR A 125 1.31 -8.70 3.35
C THR A 125 1.68 -7.24 3.65
N SER A 126 0.83 -6.52 4.38
CA SER A 126 1.12 -5.16 4.82
C SER A 126 2.38 -5.08 5.70
N LEU A 127 2.68 -6.11 6.51
CA LEU A 127 3.87 -6.15 7.35
C LEU A 127 5.16 -6.07 6.53
N SER A 128 5.23 -6.81 5.43
CA SER A 128 6.38 -6.79 4.53
C SER A 128 6.58 -5.41 3.89
N VAL A 129 5.47 -4.73 3.54
CA VAL A 129 5.53 -3.37 2.97
C VAL A 129 5.95 -2.36 4.02
N MET A 130 5.52 -2.51 5.27
CA MET A 130 5.95 -1.65 6.37
C MET A 130 7.44 -1.75 6.65
N LEU A 131 8.02 -2.95 6.52
CA LEU A 131 9.47 -3.10 6.62
C LEU A 131 10.21 -2.37 5.50
N ASP A 132 9.75 -2.51 4.25
CA ASP A 132 10.34 -1.77 3.13
C ASP A 132 10.19 -0.25 3.33
N PHE A 133 9.04 0.19 3.84
CA PHE A 133 8.81 1.60 4.18
C PHE A 133 9.76 2.10 5.27
N CYS A 134 10.00 1.33 6.34
CA CYS A 134 10.99 1.67 7.36
C CYS A 134 12.39 1.86 6.75
N VAL A 135 12.80 1.00 5.82
CA VAL A 135 14.07 1.15 5.10
C VAL A 135 14.09 2.44 4.26
N SER A 136 13.00 2.73 3.54
CA SER A 136 12.85 3.99 2.80
C SER A 136 12.85 5.22 3.70
N LEU A 137 12.32 5.14 4.93
CA LEU A 137 12.36 6.23 5.90
C LEU A 137 13.77 6.50 6.42
N VAL A 138 14.56 5.46 6.69
CA VAL A 138 15.97 5.63 7.06
C VAL A 138 16.72 6.32 5.92
N MET A 139 16.49 5.89 4.67
CA MET A 139 17.10 6.52 3.50
C MET A 139 16.64 7.98 3.33
N LEU A 140 15.36 8.28 3.50
CA LEU A 140 14.86 9.65 3.50
C LEU A 140 15.58 10.50 4.54
N GLY A 141 15.76 10.00 5.76
CA GLY A 141 16.49 10.70 6.82
C GLY A 141 17.91 11.08 6.40
N VAL A 142 18.63 10.16 5.75
CA VAL A 142 19.97 10.43 5.18
C VAL A 142 19.88 11.54 4.13
N LEU A 143 18.93 11.46 3.20
CA LEU A 143 18.78 12.47 2.15
C LEU A 143 18.42 13.85 2.74
N LEU A 144 17.53 13.92 3.74
CA LEU A 144 17.17 15.18 4.40
C LEU A 144 18.38 15.86 5.04
N VAL A 145 19.26 15.09 5.69
CA VAL A 145 20.51 15.60 6.26
C VAL A 145 21.47 16.09 5.18
N VAL A 146 21.66 15.32 4.10
CA VAL A 146 22.56 15.69 2.99
C VAL A 146 22.11 16.97 2.29
N TYR A 147 20.81 17.15 2.09
CA TYR A 147 20.24 18.33 1.43
C TYR A 147 19.91 19.48 2.40
N GLY A 148 20.11 19.30 3.70
CA GLY A 148 19.85 20.32 4.72
C GLY A 148 18.38 20.72 4.86
N VAL A 149 17.44 19.81 4.57
CA VAL A 149 15.99 20.07 4.63
C VAL A 149 15.43 19.59 5.96
N ASN A 150 14.73 20.48 6.68
CA ASN A 150 14.04 20.13 7.93
C ASN A 150 12.54 19.89 7.65
N PRO A 151 12.01 18.68 7.88
CA PRO A 151 10.60 18.35 7.66
C PRO A 151 9.63 19.06 8.63
N GLY A 152 10.14 19.61 9.74
CA GLY A 152 9.33 20.28 10.76
C GLY A 152 8.35 19.34 11.49
N TRP A 153 7.36 19.93 12.14
CA TRP A 153 6.37 19.20 12.96
C TRP A 153 5.40 18.34 12.14
N ALA A 154 5.26 18.62 10.85
CA ALA A 154 4.39 17.87 9.95
C ALA A 154 4.80 16.39 9.85
N LEU A 155 6.06 16.06 10.15
CA LEU A 155 6.56 14.68 10.21
C LEU A 155 5.75 13.78 11.17
N LEU A 156 5.15 14.36 12.22
CA LEU A 156 4.29 13.62 13.16
C LEU A 156 3.00 13.10 12.52
N GLY A 157 2.57 13.65 11.38
CA GLY A 157 1.44 13.16 10.59
C GLY A 157 1.77 11.93 9.75
N LEU A 158 3.06 11.65 9.51
CA LEU A 158 3.51 10.56 8.63
C LEU A 158 2.95 9.17 9.00
N PRO A 159 2.88 8.77 10.29
CA PRO A 159 2.27 7.50 10.66
C PRO A 159 0.79 7.40 10.26
N LEU A 160 0.03 8.50 10.38
CA LEU A 160 -1.38 8.53 9.99
C LEU A 160 -1.54 8.33 8.48
N TRP A 161 -0.74 9.01 7.66
CA TRP A 161 -0.80 8.86 6.19
C TRP A 161 -0.36 7.47 5.74
N THR A 162 0.59 6.88 6.45
CA THR A 162 1.02 5.49 6.23
C THR A 162 -0.12 4.52 6.51
N VAL A 163 -0.86 4.71 7.61
CA VAL A 163 -2.05 3.92 7.91
C VAL A 163 -3.12 4.08 6.81
N CYS A 164 -3.38 5.31 6.34
CA CYS A 164 -4.27 5.55 5.20
C CYS A 164 -3.81 4.80 3.93
N ALA A 165 -2.52 4.87 3.57
CA ALA A 165 -1.98 4.15 2.42
C ALA A 165 -2.15 2.62 2.54
N VAL A 166 -1.86 2.07 3.72
CA VAL A 166 -1.98 0.62 3.99
C VAL A 166 -3.43 0.19 3.96
N THR A 167 -4.32 0.94 4.59
CA THR A 167 -5.76 0.62 4.63
C THR A 167 -6.39 0.71 3.25
N PHE A 168 -6.07 1.75 2.48
CA PHE A 168 -6.54 1.90 1.11
C PHE A 168 -6.01 0.78 0.21
N GLY A 169 -4.70 0.51 0.25
CA GLY A 169 -4.08 -0.58 -0.51
C GLY A 169 -4.62 -1.96 -0.11
N SER A 170 -4.88 -2.18 1.18
CA SER A 170 -5.45 -3.43 1.70
C SER A 170 -6.90 -3.62 1.24
N GLY A 171 -7.71 -2.56 1.21
CA GLY A 171 -9.08 -2.63 0.72
C GLY A 171 -9.16 -3.06 -0.75
N LEU A 172 -8.43 -2.36 -1.61
CA LEU A 172 -8.34 -2.73 -3.03
C LEU A 172 -7.68 -4.10 -3.22
N GLY A 173 -6.66 -4.42 -2.42
CA GLY A 173 -5.95 -5.70 -2.44
C GLY A 173 -6.83 -6.88 -2.06
N LEU A 174 -7.71 -6.73 -1.06
CA LEU A 174 -8.70 -7.72 -0.66
C LEU A 174 -9.71 -7.97 -1.79
N ALA A 175 -10.27 -6.90 -2.37
CA ALA A 175 -11.18 -7.01 -3.50
C ALA A 175 -10.51 -7.72 -4.68
N ALA A 176 -9.31 -7.29 -5.06
CA ALA A 176 -8.54 -7.88 -6.14
C ALA A 176 -8.20 -9.35 -5.87
N SER A 177 -7.85 -9.70 -4.62
CA SER A 177 -7.56 -11.09 -4.24
C SER A 177 -8.77 -11.99 -4.39
N ALA A 178 -9.94 -11.52 -3.96
CA ALA A 178 -11.18 -12.26 -4.09
C ALA A 178 -11.57 -12.50 -5.57
N VAL A 179 -11.36 -11.51 -6.43
CA VAL A 179 -11.61 -11.64 -7.87
C VAL A 179 -10.57 -12.57 -8.51
N MET A 180 -9.30 -12.48 -8.11
CA MET A 180 -8.20 -13.24 -8.68
C MET A 180 -8.31 -14.75 -8.43
N VAL A 181 -8.89 -15.17 -7.29
CA VAL A 181 -9.17 -16.60 -7.02
C VAL A 181 -10.06 -17.20 -8.12
N LYS A 182 -11.04 -16.44 -8.62
CA LYS A 182 -11.95 -16.88 -9.68
C LYS A 182 -11.38 -16.64 -11.08
N TYR A 183 -10.74 -15.49 -11.29
CA TYR A 183 -10.24 -15.04 -12.58
C TYR A 183 -8.73 -14.81 -12.52
N ARG A 184 -7.96 -15.78 -13.03
CA ARG A 184 -6.49 -15.71 -13.01
C ARG A 184 -5.92 -14.57 -13.86
N ASP A 185 -6.68 -14.06 -14.83
CA ASP A 185 -6.29 -12.92 -15.69
C ASP A 185 -6.00 -11.64 -14.91
N VAL A 186 -6.61 -11.48 -13.72
CA VAL A 186 -6.31 -10.35 -12.81
C VAL A 186 -4.81 -10.28 -12.49
N THR A 187 -4.09 -11.40 -12.53
CA THR A 187 -2.63 -11.44 -12.31
C THR A 187 -1.87 -10.59 -13.32
N TYR A 188 -2.36 -10.50 -14.55
CA TYR A 188 -1.77 -9.69 -15.62
C TYR A 188 -2.37 -8.28 -15.68
N VAL A 189 -3.68 -8.16 -15.46
CA VAL A 189 -4.40 -6.87 -15.54
C VAL A 189 -4.00 -5.94 -14.39
N LEU A 190 -3.82 -6.47 -13.18
CA LEU A 190 -3.57 -5.65 -12.00
C LEU A 190 -2.23 -4.89 -12.08
N PRO A 191 -1.08 -5.51 -12.41
CA PRO A 191 0.17 -4.76 -12.57
C PRO A 191 0.08 -3.65 -13.61
N TRP A 192 -0.57 -3.92 -14.75
CA TRP A 192 -0.81 -2.92 -15.79
C TRP A 192 -1.67 -1.77 -15.28
N LEU A 193 -2.76 -2.06 -14.57
CA LEU A 193 -3.65 -1.04 -14.00
C LEU A 193 -2.92 -0.17 -12.96
N VAL A 194 -2.11 -0.79 -12.09
CA VAL A 194 -1.28 -0.08 -11.10
C VAL A 194 -0.28 0.84 -11.81
N GLN A 195 0.32 0.40 -12.92
CA GLN A 195 1.21 1.23 -13.72
C GLN A 195 0.48 2.43 -14.34
N VAL A 196 -0.73 2.22 -14.89
CA VAL A 196 -1.56 3.33 -15.41
C VAL A 196 -1.91 4.32 -14.31
N LEU A 197 -2.31 3.83 -13.13
CA LEU A 197 -2.61 4.66 -11.96
C LEU A 197 -1.40 5.48 -11.51
N MET A 198 -0.18 4.94 -11.59
CA MET A 198 1.05 5.67 -11.26
C MET A 198 1.21 6.93 -12.10
N TYR A 199 0.90 6.87 -13.40
CA TYR A 199 1.00 8.02 -14.29
C TYR A 199 -0.19 8.98 -14.17
N ALA A 200 -1.37 8.46 -13.81
CA ALA A 200 -2.57 9.24 -13.53
C ALA A 200 -2.53 9.94 -12.14
N THR A 201 -1.48 9.72 -11.36
CA THR A 201 -1.23 10.37 -10.08
C THR A 201 0.06 11.20 -10.19
N PRO A 202 0.15 12.39 -9.57
CA PRO A 202 1.33 13.22 -9.65
C PRO A 202 2.43 12.70 -8.70
N VAL A 203 2.95 11.50 -9.00
CA VAL A 203 4.00 10.82 -8.23
C VAL A 203 5.36 11.47 -8.48
N ALA A 204 5.70 11.66 -9.76
CA ALA A 204 6.97 12.25 -10.17
C ALA A 204 6.92 13.78 -10.18
N TYR A 205 5.80 14.37 -10.56
CA TYR A 205 5.62 15.82 -10.76
C TYR A 205 4.68 16.45 -9.72
N SER A 206 4.63 17.78 -9.67
CA SER A 206 3.74 18.57 -8.82
C SER A 206 2.36 18.78 -9.46
N LEU A 207 1.33 19.00 -8.65
CA LEU A 207 -0.01 19.29 -9.16
C LEU A 207 -0.02 20.58 -10.00
N ASP A 208 0.84 21.53 -9.67
CA ASP A 208 1.01 22.80 -10.40
C ASP A 208 1.52 22.61 -11.85
N ALA A 209 2.18 21.49 -12.13
CA ALA A 209 2.66 21.17 -13.47
C ALA A 209 1.53 20.64 -14.39
N VAL A 210 0.36 20.33 -13.83
CA VAL A 210 -0.77 19.77 -14.58
C VAL A 210 -1.52 20.90 -15.29
N PRO A 211 -1.85 20.74 -16.58
CA PRO A 211 -2.69 21.70 -17.31
C PRO A 211 -4.00 22.02 -16.60
N ALA A 212 -4.41 23.29 -16.60
CA ALA A 212 -5.58 23.77 -15.84
C ALA A 212 -6.89 23.02 -16.16
N ASN A 213 -7.07 22.59 -17.41
CA ASN A 213 -8.22 21.81 -17.87
C ASN A 213 -8.32 20.40 -17.26
N LEU A 214 -7.19 19.82 -16.83
CA LEU A 214 -7.11 18.49 -16.21
C LEU A 214 -6.89 18.54 -14.69
N SER A 215 -6.55 19.71 -14.16
CA SER A 215 -6.25 19.92 -12.73
C SER A 215 -7.31 19.36 -11.79
N TRP A 216 -8.60 19.54 -12.11
CA TRP A 216 -9.73 19.05 -11.30
C TRP A 216 -9.77 17.52 -11.20
N LEU A 217 -9.40 16.80 -12.26
CA LEU A 217 -9.38 15.34 -12.28
C LEU A 217 -8.27 14.79 -11.38
N PHE A 218 -7.09 15.42 -11.45
CA PHE A 218 -5.96 15.08 -10.59
C PHE A 218 -6.23 15.47 -9.13
N ALA A 219 -6.88 16.60 -8.90
CA ALA A 219 -7.27 17.06 -7.57
C ALA A 219 -8.42 16.23 -6.95
N ALA A 220 -9.23 15.54 -7.75
CA ALA A 220 -10.28 14.64 -7.26
C ALA A 220 -9.73 13.23 -6.93
N ASN A 221 -8.52 12.89 -7.38
CA ASN A 221 -7.93 11.56 -7.18
C ASN A 221 -7.44 11.40 -5.72
N PRO A 222 -7.96 10.41 -4.96
CA PRO A 222 -7.53 10.17 -3.57
C PRO A 222 -6.04 9.84 -3.43
N LEU A 223 -5.42 9.27 -4.46
CA LEU A 223 -3.98 9.00 -4.47
C LEU A 223 -3.17 10.29 -4.56
N THR A 224 -3.69 11.35 -5.19
CA THR A 224 -3.07 12.67 -5.17
C THR A 224 -3.06 13.24 -3.75
N TRP A 225 -4.19 13.14 -3.03
CA TRP A 225 -4.27 13.57 -1.63
C TRP A 225 -3.24 12.85 -0.75
N LEU A 226 -3.04 11.56 -1.01
CA LEU A 226 -2.00 10.78 -0.34
C LEU A 226 -0.59 11.30 -0.63
N MET A 227 -0.27 11.58 -1.90
CA MET A 227 1.05 12.12 -2.28
C MET A 227 1.31 13.49 -1.61
N GLU A 228 0.31 14.36 -1.58
CA GLU A 228 0.42 15.69 -0.96
C GLU A 228 0.61 15.61 0.55
N CYS A 229 -0.12 14.72 1.25
CA CYS A 229 0.06 14.51 2.69
C CYS A 229 1.48 13.99 3.04
N PHE A 230 2.01 13.08 2.23
CA PHE A 230 3.39 12.59 2.38
C PHE A 230 4.42 13.70 2.13
N ARG A 231 4.27 14.48 1.05
CA ARG A 231 5.17 15.61 0.74
C ARG A 231 5.12 16.68 1.83
N TRP A 232 3.93 17.01 2.34
CA TRP A 232 3.78 17.93 3.46
C TRP A 232 4.55 17.45 4.69
N SER A 233 4.41 16.18 5.04
CA SER A 233 5.03 15.60 6.25
C SER A 233 6.54 15.39 6.12
N MET A 234 7.02 15.04 4.92
CA MET A 234 8.42 14.69 4.67
C MET A 234 9.29 15.87 4.25
N LEU A 235 8.72 16.88 3.61
CA LEU A 235 9.47 17.97 2.96
C LEU A 235 9.06 19.35 3.47
N GLY A 236 8.02 19.45 4.31
CA GLY A 236 7.52 20.74 4.80
C GLY A 236 6.85 21.61 3.73
N THR A 237 6.31 20.99 2.66
CA THR A 237 5.54 21.71 1.63
C THR A 237 4.26 22.31 2.23
N PRO A 238 3.55 23.22 1.53
CA PRO A 238 2.27 23.74 2.01
C PRO A 238 1.30 22.61 2.39
N ALA A 239 0.59 22.80 3.50
CA ALA A 239 -0.36 21.81 3.99
C ALA A 239 -1.50 21.62 2.99
N PRO A 240 -1.89 20.38 2.68
CA PRO A 240 -3.07 20.12 1.86
C PRO A 240 -4.32 20.64 2.59
N PRO A 241 -5.34 21.07 1.85
CA PRO A 241 -6.56 21.59 2.45
C PRO A 241 -7.29 20.48 3.24
N LEU A 242 -7.99 20.87 4.31
CA LEU A 242 -8.62 19.94 5.26
C LEU A 242 -9.58 18.94 4.60
N TRP A 243 -10.26 19.34 3.52
CA TRP A 243 -11.17 18.45 2.78
C TRP A 243 -10.44 17.28 2.10
N GLN A 244 -9.20 17.47 1.64
CA GLN A 244 -8.40 16.38 1.07
C GLN A 244 -7.94 15.41 2.16
N ILE A 245 -7.56 15.93 3.32
CA ILE A 245 -7.16 15.11 4.48
C ILE A 245 -8.35 14.26 4.95
N ALA A 246 -9.50 14.90 5.18
CA ALA A 246 -10.72 14.20 5.58
C ALA A 246 -11.19 13.22 4.49
N GLY A 247 -11.11 13.64 3.22
CA GLY A 247 -11.42 12.80 2.06
C GLY A 247 -10.53 11.56 1.98
N LEU A 248 -9.22 11.71 2.21
CA LEU A 248 -8.26 10.61 2.20
C LEU A 248 -8.59 9.59 3.29
N ILE A 249 -8.85 10.05 4.52
CA ILE A 249 -9.21 9.16 5.64
C ILE A 249 -10.52 8.43 5.33
N ALA A 250 -11.55 9.16 4.87
CA ALA A 250 -12.85 8.59 4.53
C ALA A 250 -12.75 7.56 3.39
N VAL A 251 -12.09 7.91 2.29
CA VAL A 251 -11.94 7.00 1.14
C VAL A 251 -11.09 5.78 1.50
N SER A 252 -10.03 5.93 2.30
CA SER A 252 -9.23 4.79 2.74
C SER A 252 -10.04 3.80 3.58
N ALA A 253 -10.88 4.33 4.50
CA ALA A 253 -11.78 3.52 5.31
C ALA A 253 -12.89 2.86 4.48
N LEU A 254 -13.49 3.59 3.54
CA LEU A 254 -14.51 3.08 2.62
C LEU A 254 -13.95 2.01 1.68
N ALA A 255 -12.72 2.19 1.19
CA ALA A 255 -12.05 1.20 0.36
C ALA A 255 -11.78 -0.09 1.14
N LEU A 256 -11.35 0.00 2.41
CA LEU A 256 -11.18 -1.16 3.28
C LEU A 256 -12.53 -1.87 3.54
N ALA A 257 -13.57 -1.11 3.89
CA ALA A 257 -14.90 -1.66 4.12
C ALA A 257 -15.46 -2.35 2.85
N GLY A 258 -15.38 -1.68 1.70
CA GLY A 258 -15.79 -2.23 0.41
C GLY A 258 -15.00 -3.47 0.03
N GLY A 259 -13.68 -3.45 0.22
CA GLY A 259 -12.81 -4.60 -0.01
C GLY A 259 -13.16 -5.81 0.86
N LEU A 260 -13.42 -5.59 2.15
CA LEU A 260 -13.88 -6.63 3.07
C LEU A 260 -15.24 -7.20 2.67
N LEU A 261 -16.19 -6.36 2.25
CA LEU A 261 -17.50 -6.80 1.79
C LEU A 261 -17.39 -7.67 0.53
N VAL A 262 -16.62 -7.22 -0.46
CA VAL A 262 -16.38 -7.99 -1.70
C VAL A 262 -15.71 -9.33 -1.38
N PHE A 263 -14.72 -9.33 -0.48
CA PHE A 263 -14.03 -10.55 -0.08
C PHE A 263 -14.97 -11.55 0.59
N GLN A 264 -15.77 -11.11 1.57
CA GLN A 264 -16.69 -11.97 2.30
C GLN A 264 -17.81 -12.53 1.42
N GLN A 265 -18.33 -11.73 0.48
CA GLN A 265 -19.33 -12.21 -0.47
C GLN A 265 -18.80 -13.36 -1.33
N ARG A 266 -17.52 -13.30 -1.72
CA ARG A 266 -16.88 -14.32 -2.56
C ARG A 266 -16.21 -15.45 -1.79
N GLU A 267 -16.04 -15.33 -0.48
CA GLU A 267 -15.34 -16.32 0.35
C GLU A 267 -15.97 -17.72 0.28
N ARG A 268 -17.29 -17.79 0.09
CA ARG A 268 -18.01 -19.07 -0.08
C ARG A 268 -17.61 -19.81 -1.34
N GLU A 269 -17.38 -19.07 -2.44
CA GLU A 269 -16.96 -19.66 -3.72
C GLU A 269 -15.52 -20.17 -3.68
N PHE A 270 -14.70 -19.71 -2.71
CA PHE A 270 -13.30 -20.14 -2.64
C PHE A 270 -13.17 -21.63 -2.40
N ALA A 271 -14.07 -22.26 -1.63
CA ALA A 271 -13.99 -23.69 -1.34
C ALA A 271 -14.22 -24.58 -2.58
N ASP A 272 -14.91 -24.06 -3.60
CA ASP A 272 -15.21 -24.81 -4.83
C ASP A 272 -14.12 -24.66 -5.89
N VAL A 273 -13.26 -23.63 -5.77
CA VAL A 273 -12.26 -23.25 -6.79
C VAL A 273 -10.82 -23.53 -6.34
N ILE A 274 -10.58 -23.62 -5.02
CA ILE A 274 -9.26 -23.82 -4.39
C ILE A 274 -9.06 -25.28 -3.97
#